data_AF-A0A1V1NS81-F1
#
_entry.id   AF-A0A1V1NS81-F1
#
_cell.length_a   1.000
_cell.length_b   1.000
_cell.length_c   1.000
_cell.angle_alpha   90.00
_cell.angle_beta   90.00
_cell.angle_gamma   90.00
#
_symmetry.space_group_name_H-M   'P 1'
#
loop_
_entity.id
_entity.type
_entity.pdbx_description
1 polymer ?
#
loop_
_entity_poly.entity_id
_entity_poly.type
_entity_poly.pdbx_seq_one_letter_code
_entity_poly.pdbx_strand_id
1 'polypeptide(L)'
;RYITIPLSGKQYESARLQYIGNDTYTLLESDTTSSLNYQNGNVGIGTSEPQRTLHVKDVFRLEPRVTEPDNPSAGDMYFDANTKKLKVFDGDNWKACW
;
A
#
# COMPACT_ATOMS: atom_id res chain seq x y z
N ARG A 1 5.00 24.67 21.89
CA ARG A 1 6.45 24.79 21.61
C ARG A 1 6.70 23.95 20.37
N TYR A 2 7.16 24.56 19.27
CA TYR A 2 7.48 23.84 18.04
C TYR A 2 8.97 23.46 18.07
N ILE A 3 9.28 22.21 17.74
CA ILE A 3 10.66 21.73 17.60
C ILE A 3 11.01 21.82 16.12
N THR A 4 12.03 22.59 15.78
CA THR A 4 12.62 22.64 14.44
C THR A 4 13.71 21.56 14.37
N ILE A 5 13.54 20.57 13.50
CA ILE A 5 14.55 19.55 13.21
C ILE A 5 15.28 20.00 11.94
N PRO A 6 16.53 20.48 12.01
CA PRO A 6 17.29 20.84 10.83
C PRO A 6 17.71 19.55 10.10
N LEU A 7 17.01 19.21 9.01
CA LEU A 7 17.44 18.18 8.07
C LEU A 7 18.34 18.86 7.03
N SER A 8 19.61 18.48 7.03
CA SER A 8 20.64 19.08 6.18
C SER A 8 20.27 18.97 4.69
N GLY A 9 20.00 20.10 4.04
CA GLY A 9 20.11 20.23 2.57
C GLY A 9 18.85 20.57 1.78
N LYS A 10 17.64 20.58 2.37
CA LYS A 10 16.42 21.06 1.69
C LYS A 10 15.58 21.92 2.63
N GLN A 11 15.28 23.15 2.21
CA GLN A 11 14.36 24.03 2.94
C GLN A 11 12.93 23.65 2.60
N TYR A 12 12.32 22.80 3.42
CA TYR A 12 10.89 22.50 3.36
C TYR A 12 10.13 23.48 4.27
N GLU A 13 9.08 24.12 3.76
CA GLU A 13 8.26 25.09 4.53
C GLU A 13 7.59 24.45 5.77
N SER A 14 7.28 23.16 5.70
CA SER A 14 7.02 22.32 6.87
C SER A 14 7.18 20.83 6.53
N ALA A 15 7.78 20.06 7.43
CA ALA A 15 7.71 18.60 7.43
C ALA A 15 6.92 18.18 8.68
N ARG A 16 5.85 17.39 8.51
CA ARG A 16 5.11 16.83 9.64
C ARG A 16 5.54 15.39 9.84
N LEU A 17 6.26 15.13 10.92
CA LEU A 17 6.41 13.78 11.44
C LEU A 17 5.12 13.42 12.17
N GLN A 18 4.32 12.53 11.58
CA GLN A 18 3.18 11.95 12.27
C GLN A 18 3.63 10.62 12.89
N TYR A 19 3.60 10.55 14.21
CA TYR A 19 3.88 9.32 14.93
C TYR A 19 2.67 8.38 14.84
N ILE A 20 2.82 7.22 14.20
CA ILE A 20 1.73 6.24 13.99
C ILE A 20 1.85 5.04 14.96
N GLY A 21 2.97 4.87 15.66
CA GLY A 21 3.13 3.82 16.67
C GLY A 21 4.58 3.43 16.91
N ASN A 22 4.77 2.51 17.86
CA ASN A 22 6.02 2.29 18.62
C ASN A 22 7.32 2.05 17.84
N ASP A 23 7.33 1.67 16.56
CA ASP A 23 8.59 1.40 15.83
C ASP A 23 8.57 1.79 14.34
N THR A 24 7.62 2.61 13.87
CA THR A 24 7.54 2.97 12.43
C THR A 24 7.41 4.48 12.24
N TYR A 25 8.49 5.08 11.73
CA TYR A 25 8.49 6.45 11.21
C TYR A 25 8.16 6.40 9.72
N THR A 26 6.96 6.83 9.32
CA THR A 26 6.68 7.08 7.91
C THR A 26 7.12 8.49 7.57
N LEU A 27 8.22 8.62 6.81
CA LEU A 27 8.60 9.89 6.21
C LEU A 27 7.64 10.17 5.04
N LEU A 28 6.69 11.09 5.24
CA LEU A 28 5.92 11.69 4.16
C LEU A 28 6.75 12.84 3.58
N GLU A 29 7.80 12.52 2.83
CA GLU A 29 8.52 13.54 2.06
C GLU A 29 7.72 13.84 0.79
N SER A 30 7.29 15.09 0.64
CA SER A 30 6.62 15.59 -0.56
C SER A 30 7.63 15.92 -1.67
N ASP A 31 8.62 15.05 -1.86
CA ASP A 31 9.55 15.17 -2.97
C ASP A 31 9.34 14.02 -3.96
N THR A 32 9.76 14.25 -5.20
CA THR A 32 9.49 13.39 -6.37
C THR A 32 10.13 11.99 -6.28
N THR A 33 10.72 11.63 -5.13
CA THR A 33 11.45 10.38 -4.93
C THR A 33 10.89 9.49 -3.80
N SER A 34 9.81 9.90 -3.12
CA SER A 34 9.23 9.14 -2.00
C SER A 34 8.09 8.20 -2.41
N SER A 35 8.10 6.99 -1.84
CA SER A 35 7.41 5.78 -2.34
C SER A 35 5.92 5.66 -2.00
N LEU A 36 5.37 6.56 -1.17
CA LEU A 36 3.96 6.58 -0.78
C LEU A 36 3.37 7.96 -1.06
N ASN A 37 2.78 8.11 -2.25
CA ASN A 37 2.10 9.34 -2.66
C ASN A 37 0.60 9.23 -2.35
N TYR A 38 0.08 10.08 -1.47
CA TYR A 38 -1.35 10.23 -1.21
C TYR A 38 -1.88 11.47 -1.95
N GLN A 39 -2.58 11.26 -3.05
CA GLN A 39 -3.23 12.35 -3.80
C GLN A 39 -4.73 12.12 -3.84
N ASN A 40 -5.51 13.09 -3.35
CA ASN A 40 -6.97 13.11 -3.48
C ASN A 40 -7.66 11.80 -3.03
N GLY A 41 -7.11 11.08 -2.05
CA GLY A 41 -7.64 9.79 -1.59
C GLY A 41 -7.03 8.55 -2.25
N ASN A 42 -6.21 8.70 -3.29
CA ASN A 42 -5.54 7.62 -4.00
C ASN A 42 -4.09 7.44 -3.52
N VAL A 43 -3.62 6.19 -3.52
CA VAL A 43 -2.24 5.79 -3.21
C VAL A 43 -1.55 5.32 -4.49
N GLY A 44 -0.45 5.98 -4.85
CA GLY A 44 0.44 5.57 -5.93
C GLY A 44 1.74 4.95 -5.39
N ILE A 45 2.10 3.76 -5.85
CA ILE A 45 3.41 3.11 -5.60
C ILE A 45 4.18 3.08 -6.91
N GLY A 46 5.32 3.77 -6.97
CA GLY A 46 6.13 3.90 -8.20
C GLY A 46 5.50 4.81 -9.28
N THR A 47 4.42 5.51 -8.97
CA THR A 47 3.76 6.48 -9.86
C THR A 47 3.32 7.73 -9.11
N SER A 48 3.48 8.89 -9.75
CA SER A 48 3.02 10.18 -9.25
C SER A 48 1.58 10.51 -9.65
N GLU A 49 1.01 9.76 -10.59
CA GLU A 49 -0.34 9.98 -11.15
C GLU A 49 -1.20 8.71 -11.01
N PRO A 50 -1.70 8.40 -9.81
CA PRO A 50 -2.54 7.22 -9.59
C PRO A 50 -3.91 7.39 -10.27
N GLN A 51 -4.30 6.40 -11.10
CA GLN A 51 -5.56 6.43 -11.85
C GLN A 51 -6.74 5.76 -11.11
N ARG A 52 -6.46 5.14 -9.97
CA ARG A 52 -7.41 4.43 -9.09
C ARG A 52 -6.97 4.63 -7.64
N THR A 53 -7.84 4.28 -6.69
CA THR A 53 -7.56 4.39 -5.24
C THR A 53 -6.25 3.73 -4.83
N LEU A 54 -5.87 2.64 -5.50
CA LEU A 54 -4.53 2.07 -5.42
C LEU A 54 -3.98 1.86 -6.84
N HIS A 55 -2.79 2.40 -7.12
CA HIS A 55 -2.07 2.17 -8.38
C HIS A 55 -0.61 1.79 -8.08
N VAL A 56 -0.24 0.54 -8.37
CA VAL A 56 1.14 0.06 -8.30
C VAL A 56 1.71 0.00 -9.71
N LYS A 57 2.77 0.76 -10.00
CA LYS A 57 3.43 0.81 -11.31
C LYS A 57 4.55 -0.23 -11.41
N ASP A 58 4.27 -1.47 -11.02
CA ASP A 58 5.14 -2.66 -11.13
C ASP A 58 4.39 -3.91 -10.61
N VAL A 59 5.12 -4.95 -10.23
CA VAL A 59 4.64 -6.17 -9.58
C VAL A 59 4.07 -5.90 -8.19
N PHE A 60 2.91 -6.50 -7.91
CA PHE A 60 2.31 -6.61 -6.58
C PHE A 60 2.35 -8.08 -6.12
N ARG A 61 2.90 -8.34 -4.93
CA ARG A 61 2.99 -9.68 -4.35
C ARG A 61 1.98 -9.87 -3.22
N LEU A 62 1.22 -10.96 -3.31
CA LEU A 62 0.43 -11.50 -2.20
C LEU A 62 1.22 -12.66 -1.56
N GLU A 63 1.30 -12.69 -0.23
CA GLU A 63 1.90 -13.82 0.45
C GLU A 63 1.04 -15.09 0.26
N PRO A 64 1.61 -16.21 -0.22
CA PRO A 64 0.85 -17.44 -0.43
C PRO A 64 0.25 -17.99 0.87
N ARG A 65 -1.00 -18.46 0.80
CA ARG A 65 -1.71 -19.12 1.92
C ARG A 65 -2.07 -20.55 1.58
N VAL A 66 -1.89 -21.45 2.55
CA VAL A 66 -2.28 -22.86 2.41
C VAL A 66 -3.76 -23.11 2.72
N THR A 67 -4.42 -22.18 3.40
CA THR A 67 -5.85 -22.22 3.72
C THR A 67 -6.58 -21.00 3.15
N GLU A 68 -7.83 -21.23 2.73
CA GLU A 68 -8.74 -20.17 2.33
C GLU A 68 -8.96 -19.18 3.49
N PRO A 69 -9.01 -17.86 3.23
CA PRO A 69 -9.39 -16.88 4.24
C PRO A 69 -10.81 -17.12 4.76
N ASP A 70 -11.00 -16.99 6.08
CA ASP A 70 -12.32 -17.05 6.73
C ASP A 70 -13.10 -15.75 6.50
N ASN A 71 -14.43 -15.85 6.43
CA ASN A 71 -15.36 -14.72 6.26
C ASN A 71 -15.04 -13.80 5.06
N PRO A 72 -14.81 -14.33 3.85
CA PRO A 72 -14.51 -13.49 2.70
C PRO A 72 -15.71 -12.66 2.26
N SER A 73 -15.41 -11.50 1.67
CA SER A 73 -16.37 -10.67 0.94
C SER A 73 -16.14 -10.78 -0.56
N ALA A 74 -17.19 -10.58 -1.37
CA ALA A 74 -17.07 -10.62 -2.83
C ALA A 74 -15.99 -9.64 -3.31
N GLY A 75 -15.06 -10.13 -4.13
CA GLY A 75 -13.91 -9.37 -4.61
C GLY A 75 -12.63 -9.52 -3.78
N ASP A 76 -12.66 -10.18 -2.63
CA ASP A 76 -11.43 -10.53 -1.91
C ASP A 76 -10.53 -11.40 -2.76
N MET A 77 -9.21 -11.18 -2.64
CA MET A 77 -8.19 -11.86 -3.44
C MET A 77 -7.14 -12.48 -2.52
N TYR A 78 -6.71 -13.72 -2.80
CA TYR A 78 -5.53 -14.30 -2.16
C TYR A 78 -4.78 -15.21 -3.13
N PHE A 79 -3.51 -15.49 -2.84
CA PHE A 79 -2.72 -16.46 -3.59
C PHE A 79 -2.71 -17.81 -2.86
N ASP A 80 -3.21 -18.86 -3.51
CA ASP A 80 -3.27 -20.21 -2.95
C ASP A 80 -1.93 -20.93 -3.12
N ALA A 81 -1.31 -21.27 -2.00
CA ALA A 81 0.00 -21.92 -1.95
C ALA A 81 -0.01 -23.38 -2.44
N ASN A 82 -1.16 -24.07 -2.41
CA ASN A 82 -1.25 -25.46 -2.84
C ASN A 82 -1.43 -25.54 -4.36
N THR A 83 -2.33 -24.72 -4.90
CA THR A 83 -2.65 -24.72 -6.34
C THR A 83 -1.78 -23.77 -7.16
N LYS A 84 -1.03 -22.87 -6.51
CA LYS A 84 -0.19 -21.84 -7.14
C LYS A 84 -1.00 -20.88 -8.02
N LYS A 85 -2.23 -20.58 -7.59
CA LYS A 85 -3.17 -19.73 -8.33
C LYS A 85 -3.59 -18.53 -7.50
N LEU A 86 -3.78 -17.41 -8.18
CA LEU A 86 -4.58 -16.32 -7.64
C LEU A 86 -6.03 -16.80 -7.55
N LYS A 87 -6.69 -16.58 -6.41
CA LYS A 87 -8.13 -16.81 -6.24
C LYS A 87 -8.85 -15.50 -5.92
N VAL A 88 -10.08 -15.38 -6.42
CA VAL A 88 -11.05 -14.32 -6.13
C VAL A 88 -12.29 -14.94 -5.50
N PHE A 89 -12.82 -14.34 -4.45
CA PHE A 89 -14.12 -14.73 -3.91
C PHE A 89 -15.24 -14.08 -4.72
N ASP A 90 -16.15 -14.88 -5.28
CA ASP A 90 -17.25 -14.38 -6.12
C ASP A 90 -18.50 -13.93 -5.34
N GLY A 91 -18.50 -14.14 -4.02
CA GLY A 91 -19.64 -13.91 -3.13
C GLY A 91 -20.16 -15.20 -2.49
N ASP A 92 -19.90 -16.35 -3.12
CA ASP A 92 -20.29 -17.67 -2.61
C ASP A 92 -19.08 -18.60 -2.43
N ASN A 93 -18.13 -18.57 -3.37
CA ASN A 93 -17.00 -19.48 -3.42
C ASN A 93 -15.71 -18.80 -3.88
N TRP A 94 -14.57 -19.37 -3.48
CA TRP A 94 -13.28 -19.02 -4.05
C TRP A 94 -13.12 -19.59 -5.46
N LYS A 95 -12.86 -18.73 -6.44
CA LYS A 95 -12.60 -19.09 -7.84
C LYS A 95 -11.15 -18.82 -8.19
N ALA A 96 -10.52 -19.77 -8.87
CA ALA A 96 -9.19 -19.56 -9.43
C ALA A 96 -9.25 -18.60 -10.62
N CYS A 97 -8.42 -17.58 -10.60
CA CYS A 97 -8.17 -16.71 -11.75
C CYS A 97 -7.14 -17.40 -12.64
N TRP A 98 -7.61 -17.89 -13.79
CA TRP A 98 -6.93 -18.71 -14.81
C TRP A 98 -6.22 -20.00 -14.34
#